data_AF-D4B3G9-F1
#
_entry.id   AF-D4B3G9-F1
#
_cell.length_a   1.000
_cell.length_b   1.000
_cell.length_c   1.000
_cell.angle_alpha   90.00
_cell.angle_beta   90.00
_cell.angle_gamma   90.00
#
_symmetry.space_group_name_H-M   'P 1'
#
loop_
_entity.id
_entity.type
_entity.pdbx_description
1 polymer ?
#
loop_
_entity_poly.entity_id
_entity_poly.type
_entity_poly.pdbx_seq_one_letter_code
_entity_poly.pdbx_strand_id
1 'polypeptide(L)'
;MESAPWRPLFEEHVQAAGSPLLSLATVFKGINGNPFPRVRTCVLRGFFAGLQLHPNAKRDLKLASGRSANDESDDEDASYLNPRKYESDLLSITTDARSGKVKHILSGNEVGGPVECLLWSPKAFAQWRIKGKAYVVGGSCSDTMELKARQEVEQYLRLKEDTDKPWSWEKEMTTQFANLSPAMRDTFRQALPGLPKSGPAPELQDSGKGLVDLTDPVARKNFRVVVIKPEEVEYIHDEGPGNIRNERFRWKLDSQLYLVNVDMSCSLESPFPPLVHVKATTQQHSSLNAQPPSHRYLLLLLTLLPLSPSLLSSLSSLSVQITAYSPGVNAAFDCLV
;
A
#
# COMPACT_ATOMS: atom_id res chain seq x y z
N MET A 1 -8.28 -12.43 -21.59
CA MET A 1 -8.57 -11.32 -20.66
C MET A 1 -7.60 -10.22 -21.00
N GLU A 2 -8.05 -8.98 -21.18
CA GLU A 2 -7.15 -7.86 -21.49
C GLU A 2 -6.52 -7.29 -20.22
N SER A 3 -5.47 -6.48 -20.36
CA SER A 3 -4.90 -5.74 -19.24
C SER A 3 -5.92 -4.74 -18.70
N ALA A 4 -5.96 -4.56 -17.39
CA ALA A 4 -6.82 -3.56 -16.78
C ALA A 4 -6.50 -2.14 -17.29
N PRO A 5 -7.52 -1.31 -17.60
CA PRO A 5 -7.33 0.01 -18.21
C PRO A 5 -6.66 1.02 -17.27
N TRP A 6 -6.76 0.82 -15.95
CA TRP A 6 -6.12 1.67 -14.95
C TRP A 6 -4.62 1.42 -14.79
N ARG A 7 -4.12 0.28 -15.28
CA ARG A 7 -2.76 -0.17 -14.98
C ARG A 7 -1.66 0.76 -15.51
N PRO A 8 -1.66 1.22 -16.77
CA PRO A 8 -0.59 2.07 -17.29
C PRO A 8 -0.44 3.37 -16.48
N LEU A 9 -1.55 4.03 -16.18
CA LEU A 9 -1.57 5.26 -15.38
C LEU A 9 -1.13 5.01 -13.92
N PHE A 10 -1.53 3.88 -13.34
CA PHE A 10 -1.08 3.49 -12.01
C PHE A 10 0.44 3.26 -11.96
N GLU A 11 1.00 2.56 -12.94
CA GLU A 11 2.45 2.33 -13.06
C GLU A 11 3.24 3.64 -13.17
N GLU A 12 2.77 4.58 -13.99
CA GLU A 12 3.34 5.93 -14.11
C GLU A 12 3.33 6.65 -12.75
N HIS A 13 2.19 6.64 -12.05
CA HIS A 13 2.05 7.32 -10.76
C HIS A 13 2.88 6.69 -9.66
N VAL A 14 3.07 5.36 -9.67
CA VAL A 14 3.98 4.64 -8.76
C VAL A 14 5.44 5.08 -9.00
N GLN A 15 5.86 5.22 -10.26
CA GLN A 15 7.20 5.72 -10.59
C GLN A 15 7.36 7.18 -10.16
N ALA A 16 6.36 8.02 -10.40
CA ALA A 16 6.37 9.43 -10.00
C ALA A 16 6.44 9.63 -8.48
N ALA A 17 5.86 8.73 -7.69
CA ALA A 17 5.89 8.79 -6.23
C ALA A 17 7.31 8.69 -5.64
N GLY A 18 8.30 8.22 -6.42
CA GLY A 18 9.71 8.10 -6.01
C GLY A 18 9.99 6.95 -5.03
N SER A 19 8.95 6.40 -4.39
CA SER A 19 9.02 5.17 -3.62
C SER A 19 7.74 4.36 -3.84
N PRO A 20 7.84 3.03 -4.06
CA PRO A 20 6.68 2.18 -4.29
C PRO A 20 6.04 1.78 -2.94
N LEU A 21 5.70 2.76 -2.10
CA LEU A 21 5.08 2.52 -0.79
C LEU A 21 3.56 2.62 -0.90
N LEU A 22 2.86 1.65 -0.31
CA LEU A 22 1.41 1.67 -0.15
C LEU A 22 1.02 1.42 1.30
N SER A 23 -0.12 1.98 1.71
CA SER A 23 -0.78 1.66 2.97
C SER A 23 -1.69 0.46 2.75
N LEU A 24 -1.39 -0.67 3.38
CA LEU A 24 -2.22 -1.88 3.34
C LEU A 24 -3.17 -1.91 4.55
N ALA A 25 -4.46 -1.78 4.31
CA ALA A 25 -5.51 -2.01 5.29
C ALA A 25 -5.95 -3.49 5.30
N THR A 26 -6.04 -4.06 6.49
CA THR A 26 -6.61 -5.41 6.74
C THR A 26 -7.55 -5.37 7.91
N VAL A 27 -8.42 -6.38 8.04
CA VAL A 27 -9.35 -6.52 9.16
C VAL A 27 -8.81 -7.52 10.18
N PHE A 28 -8.68 -7.09 11.43
CA PHE A 28 -8.43 -7.95 12.58
C PHE A 28 -9.74 -8.26 13.29
N LYS A 29 -10.05 -9.54 13.51
CA LYS A 29 -11.19 -9.95 14.33
C LYS A 29 -10.73 -10.08 15.78
N GLY A 30 -11.27 -9.25 16.67
CA GLY A 30 -11.00 -9.32 18.10
C GLY A 30 -11.61 -10.58 18.73
N ILE A 31 -11.36 -10.78 20.03
CA ILE A 31 -11.83 -11.96 20.79
C ILE A 31 -13.35 -12.16 20.67
N ASN A 32 -14.10 -11.06 20.64
CA ASN A 32 -15.57 -11.09 20.52
C ASN A 32 -16.06 -11.11 19.06
N GLY A 33 -15.18 -11.36 18.09
CA GLY A 33 -15.50 -11.31 16.65
C GLY A 33 -15.60 -9.90 16.06
N ASN A 34 -15.51 -8.84 16.87
CA ASN A 34 -15.58 -7.46 16.40
C ASN A 34 -14.45 -7.15 15.40
N PRO A 35 -14.76 -6.58 14.21
CA PRO A 35 -13.77 -6.21 13.23
C PRO A 35 -13.08 -4.90 13.62
N PHE A 36 -11.75 -4.89 13.58
CA PHE A 36 -10.93 -3.70 13.77
C PHE A 36 -10.03 -3.49 12.56
N PRO A 37 -9.97 -2.27 12.00
CA PRO A 37 -9.02 -1.98 10.94
C PRO A 37 -7.60 -2.03 11.48
N ARG A 38 -6.68 -2.46 10.63
CA ARG A 38 -5.24 -2.40 10.86
C ARG A 38 -4.61 -1.90 9.58
N VAL A 39 -3.76 -0.88 9.68
CA VAL A 39 -3.09 -0.26 8.54
C VAL A 39 -1.58 -0.29 8.80
N ARG A 40 -0.80 -0.50 7.76
CA ARG A 40 0.66 -0.41 7.79
C ARG A 40 1.19 -0.11 6.41
N THR A 41 2.38 0.47 6.35
CA THR A 41 3.11 0.68 5.11
C THR A 41 3.74 -0.63 4.62
N CYS A 42 3.57 -0.92 3.34
CA CYS A 42 4.18 -2.04 2.63
C CYS A 42 4.86 -1.53 1.36
N VAL A 43 5.89 -2.26 0.91
CA VAL A 43 6.54 -1.99 -0.37
C VAL A 43 5.84 -2.77 -1.47
N LEU A 44 5.26 -2.06 -2.44
CA LEU A 44 4.79 -2.63 -3.70
C LEU A 44 6.00 -3.15 -4.48
N ARG A 45 5.97 -4.43 -4.83
CA ARG A 45 7.02 -5.09 -5.61
C ARG A 45 6.74 -5.10 -7.11
N GLY A 46 5.54 -4.65 -7.50
CA GLY A 46 5.08 -4.65 -8.88
C GLY A 46 3.98 -5.68 -9.10
N PHE A 47 3.75 -6.03 -10.35
CA PHE A 47 2.72 -6.99 -10.75
C PHE A 47 3.23 -8.42 -10.69
N PHE A 48 2.41 -9.32 -10.15
CA PHE A 48 2.73 -10.73 -10.05
C PHE A 48 2.85 -11.35 -11.45
N ALA A 49 3.83 -12.25 -11.65
CA ALA A 49 4.25 -12.78 -12.95
C ALA A 49 4.76 -11.72 -13.97
N GLY A 50 4.80 -10.44 -13.61
CA GLY A 50 5.33 -9.35 -14.43
C GLY A 50 6.48 -8.60 -13.76
N LEU A 51 7.17 -9.24 -12.80
CA LEU A 51 8.20 -8.58 -11.99
C LEU A 51 9.39 -8.15 -12.86
N GLN A 52 9.76 -6.88 -12.77
CA GLN A 52 11.01 -6.39 -13.33
C GLN A 52 12.16 -6.73 -12.36
N LEU A 53 13.09 -7.58 -12.81
CA LEU A 53 14.25 -7.95 -12.02
C LEU A 53 15.27 -6.82 -11.97
N HIS A 54 15.75 -6.54 -10.77
CA HIS A 54 16.92 -5.70 -10.57
C HIS A 54 18.18 -6.41 -11.09
N PRO A 55 19.17 -5.71 -11.69
CA PRO A 55 20.39 -6.34 -12.20
C PRO A 55 21.13 -7.21 -11.17
N ASN A 56 21.15 -6.78 -9.90
CA ASN A 56 21.74 -7.57 -8.82
C ASN A 56 20.97 -8.87 -8.56
N ALA A 57 19.64 -8.87 -8.67
CA ALA A 57 18.84 -10.08 -8.51
C ALA A 57 19.11 -11.09 -9.62
N LYS A 58 19.28 -10.62 -10.86
CA LYS A 58 19.67 -11.47 -12.00
C LYS A 58 21.03 -12.12 -11.76
N ARG A 59 22.01 -11.36 -11.25
CA ARG A 59 23.33 -11.89 -10.88
C ARG A 59 23.25 -12.94 -9.76
N ASP A 60 22.49 -12.65 -8.70
CA ASP A 60 22.31 -13.57 -7.56
C ASP A 60 21.68 -14.89 -8.01
N LEU A 61 20.66 -14.83 -8.88
CA LEU A 61 20.01 -16.03 -9.43
C LEU A 61 20.95 -16.84 -10.35
N LYS A 62 21.75 -16.15 -11.18
CA LYS A 62 22.76 -16.81 -12.02
C LYS A 62 23.80 -17.55 -11.17
N LEU A 63 24.32 -16.89 -10.13
CA LEU A 63 25.25 -17.50 -9.18
C LEU A 63 24.63 -18.71 -8.46
N ALA A 64 23.39 -18.58 -7.98
CA ALA A 64 22.67 -19.67 -7.30
C ALA A 64 22.42 -20.88 -8.22
N SER A 65 22.37 -20.68 -9.53
CA SER A 65 22.27 -21.77 -10.52
C SER A 65 23.60 -22.48 -10.82
N GLY A 66 24.69 -22.10 -10.14
CA GLY A 66 26.03 -22.65 -10.36
C GLY A 66 26.77 -22.06 -11.56
N ARG A 67 26.26 -20.96 -12.14
CA ARG A 67 26.88 -20.27 -13.29
C ARG A 67 27.74 -19.09 -12.82
N SER A 68 28.77 -18.75 -13.60
CA SER A 68 29.63 -17.61 -13.31
C SER A 68 28.90 -16.28 -13.53
N ALA A 69 29.09 -15.31 -12.61
CA ALA A 69 28.54 -13.96 -12.75
C ALA A 69 29.12 -13.17 -13.93
N ASN A 70 30.31 -13.55 -14.42
CA ASN A 70 31.03 -12.88 -15.51
C ASN A 70 30.80 -13.54 -16.88
N ASP A 71 29.96 -14.58 -16.93
CA ASP A 71 29.64 -15.24 -18.17
C ASP A 71 28.69 -14.33 -18.96
N GLU A 72 29.14 -13.75 -20.07
CA GLU A 72 28.33 -12.90 -20.96
C GLU A 72 27.54 -13.74 -21.98
N SER A 73 27.60 -15.08 -21.90
CA SER A 73 26.81 -15.98 -22.75
C SER A 73 25.35 -15.52 -22.81
N ASP A 74 24.84 -15.33 -24.02
CA ASP A 74 23.53 -14.76 -24.30
C ASP A 74 22.43 -15.35 -23.41
N ASP A 75 21.47 -14.51 -23.03
CA ASP A 75 20.30 -14.81 -22.19
C ASP A 75 19.39 -15.94 -22.74
N GLU A 76 19.77 -16.60 -23.84
CA GLU A 76 19.05 -17.71 -24.46
C GLU A 76 18.83 -18.90 -23.49
N ASP A 77 19.77 -19.15 -22.59
CA ASP A 77 19.68 -20.17 -21.54
C ASP A 77 19.48 -19.56 -20.13
N ALA A 78 18.54 -18.63 -20.01
CA ALA A 78 18.01 -18.16 -18.73
C ALA A 78 17.12 -19.22 -18.04
N SER A 79 17.53 -20.49 -18.02
CA SER A 79 16.78 -21.61 -17.42
C SER A 79 16.52 -21.44 -15.92
N TYR A 80 17.33 -20.63 -15.23
CA TYR A 80 17.18 -20.25 -13.82
C TYR A 80 16.07 -19.21 -13.59
N LEU A 81 15.54 -18.57 -14.64
CA LEU A 81 14.40 -17.66 -14.56
C LEU A 81 13.14 -18.38 -15.06
N ASN A 82 11.99 -17.87 -14.61
CA ASN A 82 10.75 -18.16 -15.32
C ASN A 82 10.75 -17.45 -16.67
N PRO A 83 10.24 -18.10 -17.73
CA PRO A 83 9.94 -17.40 -18.97
C PRO A 83 8.88 -16.31 -18.71
N ARG A 84 8.84 -15.27 -19.55
CA ARG A 84 7.78 -14.23 -19.56
C ARG A 84 6.46 -14.75 -20.16
N LYS A 85 6.11 -15.99 -19.81
CA LYS A 85 4.94 -16.72 -20.30
C LYS A 85 3.64 -16.10 -19.81
N TYR A 86 3.60 -15.64 -18.56
CA TYR A 86 2.41 -15.09 -17.94
C TYR A 86 2.57 -13.62 -17.59
N GLU A 87 1.46 -12.89 -17.54
CA GLU A 87 1.35 -11.58 -16.91
C GLU A 87 0.01 -11.48 -16.15
N SER A 88 -0.09 -10.52 -15.23
CA SER A 88 -1.32 -10.28 -14.47
C SER A 88 -1.45 -8.84 -14.03
N ASP A 89 -2.64 -8.44 -13.58
CA ASP A 89 -2.88 -7.15 -12.90
C ASP A 89 -2.90 -7.30 -11.37
N LEU A 90 -2.41 -8.43 -10.86
CA LEU A 90 -2.32 -8.70 -9.44
C LEU A 90 -1.12 -7.97 -8.85
N LEU A 91 -1.32 -7.25 -7.76
CA LEU A 91 -0.23 -6.55 -7.06
C LEU A 91 0.52 -7.52 -6.15
N SER A 92 1.83 -7.34 -6.03
CA SER A 92 2.66 -8.15 -5.14
C SER A 92 3.32 -7.31 -4.05
N ILE A 93 3.31 -7.82 -2.82
CA ILE A 93 4.14 -7.30 -1.72
C ILE A 93 4.85 -8.47 -1.04
N THR A 94 5.99 -8.22 -0.40
CA THR A 94 6.68 -9.24 0.40
C THR A 94 6.39 -9.05 1.89
N THR A 95 6.30 -10.15 2.62
CA THR A 95 6.04 -10.12 4.07
C THR A 95 6.61 -11.35 4.76
N ASP A 96 6.77 -11.26 6.07
CA ASP A 96 7.10 -12.41 6.91
C ASP A 96 5.82 -13.20 7.25
N ALA A 97 5.87 -14.53 7.16
CA ALA A 97 4.80 -15.47 7.52
C ALA A 97 4.27 -15.26 8.94
N ARG A 98 5.14 -14.80 9.84
CA ARG A 98 4.89 -14.59 11.27
C ARG A 98 4.22 -13.24 11.54
N SER A 99 4.14 -12.37 10.54
CA SER A 99 3.56 -11.03 10.68
C SER A 99 2.04 -11.07 10.94
N GLY A 100 1.55 -10.12 11.74
CA GLY A 100 0.12 -10.04 12.07
C GLY A 100 -0.78 -9.90 10.84
N LYS A 101 -0.31 -9.23 9.77
CA LYS A 101 -1.10 -9.07 8.53
C LYS A 101 -1.41 -10.42 7.85
N VAL A 102 -0.50 -11.40 7.91
CA VAL A 102 -0.75 -12.75 7.36
C VAL A 102 -1.90 -13.39 8.12
N LYS A 103 -1.90 -13.30 9.45
CA LYS A 103 -3.02 -13.81 10.28
C LYS A 103 -4.34 -13.13 9.96
N HIS A 104 -4.32 -11.83 9.65
CA HIS A 104 -5.54 -11.09 9.28
C HIS A 104 -6.07 -11.50 7.91
N ILE A 105 -5.19 -11.69 6.92
CA ILE A 105 -5.58 -12.13 5.57
C ILE A 105 -6.14 -13.55 5.62
N LEU A 106 -5.49 -14.44 6.38
CA LEU A 106 -5.94 -15.81 6.58
C LEU A 106 -7.00 -15.93 7.69
N SER A 107 -7.64 -14.82 8.11
CA SER A 107 -8.61 -14.85 9.21
C SER A 107 -9.98 -15.37 8.76
N GLY A 108 -10.15 -16.68 8.84
CA GLY A 108 -11.36 -17.40 8.44
C GLY A 108 -10.98 -18.71 7.76
N ASN A 109 -11.95 -19.58 7.49
CA ASN A 109 -11.71 -20.83 6.74
C ASN A 109 -11.57 -20.58 5.22
N GLU A 110 -11.18 -19.37 4.83
CA GLU A 110 -11.03 -18.95 3.42
C GLU A 110 -9.55 -18.90 3.02
N VAL A 111 -9.31 -19.12 1.72
CA VAL A 111 -7.99 -19.20 1.08
C VAL A 111 -7.31 -17.82 0.93
N GLY A 112 -8.00 -16.74 1.31
CA GLY A 112 -7.53 -15.37 1.27
C GLY A 112 -8.47 -14.44 2.03
N GLY A 113 -8.14 -13.15 2.09
CA GLY A 113 -8.89 -12.19 2.90
C GLY A 113 -9.05 -10.83 2.23
N PRO A 114 -10.08 -10.05 2.61
CA PRO A 114 -10.33 -8.74 2.04
C PRO A 114 -9.26 -7.74 2.48
N VAL A 115 -8.82 -6.92 1.54
CA VAL A 115 -7.84 -5.85 1.76
C VAL A 115 -8.22 -4.58 1.00
N GLU A 116 -7.71 -3.44 1.48
CA GLU A 116 -7.67 -2.20 0.72
C GLU A 116 -6.26 -1.64 0.76
N CYS A 117 -5.73 -1.25 -0.39
CA CYS A 117 -4.45 -0.57 -0.54
C CYS A 117 -4.69 0.89 -0.88
N LEU A 118 -3.94 1.79 -0.26
CA LEU A 118 -3.89 3.19 -0.63
C LEU A 118 -2.48 3.57 -1.05
N LEU A 119 -2.35 4.19 -2.22
CA LEU A 119 -1.11 4.81 -2.68
C LEU A 119 -1.36 6.29 -2.96
N TRP A 120 -0.50 7.13 -2.40
CA TRP A 120 -0.48 8.57 -2.68
C TRP A 120 0.77 8.88 -3.50
N SER A 121 0.59 9.52 -4.64
CA SER A 121 1.68 10.01 -5.49
C SER A 121 1.71 11.54 -5.44
N PRO A 122 2.59 12.14 -4.62
CA PRO A 122 2.61 13.59 -4.43
C PRO A 122 2.90 14.36 -5.72
N LYS A 123 3.77 13.82 -6.59
CA LYS A 123 4.14 14.50 -7.85
C LYS A 123 3.03 14.47 -8.89
N ALA A 124 2.23 13.41 -8.89
CA ALA A 124 1.09 13.28 -9.79
C ALA A 124 -0.19 13.86 -9.19
N PHE A 125 -0.17 14.36 -7.95
CA PHE A 125 -1.37 14.78 -7.21
C PHE A 125 -2.46 13.70 -7.20
N ALA A 126 -2.05 12.43 -7.18
CA ALA A 126 -2.92 11.30 -7.45
C ALA A 126 -3.02 10.38 -6.23
N GLN A 127 -4.26 10.09 -5.83
CA GLN A 127 -4.58 9.05 -4.85
C GLN A 127 -5.20 7.84 -5.53
N TRP A 128 -4.63 6.67 -5.26
CA TRP A 128 -5.15 5.38 -5.68
C TRP A 128 -5.66 4.59 -4.49
N ARG A 129 -6.87 4.05 -4.61
CA ARG A 129 -7.47 3.14 -3.64
C ARG A 129 -7.84 1.85 -4.34
N ILE A 130 -7.27 0.74 -3.90
CA ILE A 130 -7.39 -0.56 -4.54
C ILE A 130 -7.96 -1.53 -3.53
N LYS A 131 -9.22 -1.89 -3.72
CA LYS A 131 -9.96 -2.84 -2.88
C LYS A 131 -10.01 -4.19 -3.57
N GLY A 132 -9.87 -5.26 -2.81
CA GLY A 132 -10.08 -6.61 -3.33
C GLY A 132 -9.67 -7.70 -2.35
N LYS A 133 -9.18 -8.82 -2.89
CA LYS A 133 -8.83 -10.02 -2.10
C LYS A 133 -7.33 -10.28 -2.17
N ALA A 134 -6.73 -10.58 -1.03
CA ALA A 134 -5.32 -10.93 -0.92
C ALA A 134 -5.13 -12.42 -0.62
N TYR A 135 -4.13 -13.00 -1.25
CA TYR A 135 -3.67 -14.38 -1.09
C TYR A 135 -2.24 -14.38 -0.58
N VAL A 136 -1.90 -15.31 0.30
CA VAL A 136 -0.53 -15.46 0.82
C VAL A 136 0.08 -16.70 0.19
N VAL A 137 1.19 -16.52 -0.52
CA VAL A 137 1.92 -17.59 -1.22
C VAL A 137 3.41 -17.58 -0.84
N GLY A 138 4.15 -18.62 -1.23
CA GLY A 138 5.55 -18.82 -0.87
C GLY A 138 5.75 -19.75 0.33
N GLY A 139 4.69 -20.45 0.75
CA GLY A 139 4.76 -21.59 1.66
C GLY A 139 5.20 -22.87 0.96
N SER A 140 5.17 -23.98 1.70
CA SER A 140 5.52 -25.30 1.17
C SER A 140 4.44 -25.83 0.23
N CYS A 141 4.83 -26.50 -0.85
CA CYS A 141 3.90 -27.15 -1.79
C CYS A 141 3.11 -28.33 -1.18
N SER A 142 3.44 -28.77 0.04
CA SER A 142 2.65 -29.76 0.79
C SER A 142 1.51 -29.13 1.60
N ASP A 143 1.48 -27.81 1.75
CA ASP A 143 0.42 -27.11 2.47
C ASP A 143 -0.83 -26.95 1.59
N THR A 144 -1.96 -27.47 2.07
CA THR A 144 -3.24 -27.39 1.35
C THR A 144 -3.72 -25.93 1.18
N MET A 145 -3.45 -25.05 2.14
CA MET A 145 -3.81 -23.64 2.04
C MET A 145 -2.98 -22.93 0.96
N GLU A 146 -1.68 -23.23 0.90
CA GLU A 146 -0.77 -22.73 -0.14
C GLU A 146 -1.23 -23.16 -1.53
N LEU A 147 -1.54 -24.46 -1.72
CA LEU A 147 -1.98 -24.98 -3.01
C LEU A 147 -3.27 -24.31 -3.49
N LYS A 148 -4.25 -24.14 -2.59
CA LYS A 148 -5.49 -23.42 -2.91
C LYS A 148 -5.22 -21.96 -3.26
N ALA A 149 -4.33 -21.29 -2.52
CA ALA A 149 -3.98 -19.89 -2.79
C ALA A 149 -3.30 -19.73 -4.16
N ARG A 150 -2.42 -20.66 -4.53
CA ARG A 150 -1.82 -20.71 -5.87
C ARG A 150 -2.88 -20.91 -6.95
N GLN A 151 -3.79 -21.87 -6.78
CA GLN A 151 -4.89 -22.11 -7.72
C GLN A 151 -5.78 -20.88 -7.94
N GLU A 152 -6.11 -20.15 -6.87
CA GLU A 152 -6.87 -18.90 -6.97
C GLU A 152 -6.10 -17.83 -7.76
N VAL A 153 -4.78 -17.73 -7.55
CA VAL A 153 -3.95 -16.76 -8.29
C VAL A 153 -3.80 -17.14 -9.77
N GLU A 154 -3.67 -18.43 -10.09
CA GLU A 154 -3.52 -18.92 -11.48
C GLU A 154 -4.67 -18.51 -12.39
N GLN A 155 -5.89 -18.42 -11.85
CA GLN A 155 -7.08 -18.02 -12.61
C GLN A 155 -6.98 -16.63 -13.24
N TYR A 156 -6.12 -15.76 -12.69
CA TYR A 156 -5.94 -14.38 -13.15
C TYR A 156 -4.62 -14.17 -13.90
N LEU A 157 -3.83 -15.24 -14.09
CA LEU A 157 -2.66 -15.20 -14.95
C LEU A 157 -3.11 -15.26 -16.41
N ARG A 158 -2.57 -14.36 -17.22
CA ARG A 158 -2.82 -14.29 -18.66
C ARG A 158 -1.59 -14.74 -19.42
N LEU A 159 -1.80 -15.53 -20.46
CA LEU A 159 -0.71 -15.88 -21.38
C LEU A 159 -0.28 -14.62 -22.15
N LYS A 160 1.01 -14.30 -22.06
CA LYS A 160 1.64 -13.17 -22.77
C LYS A 160 2.44 -13.65 -23.97
N GLU A 161 3.33 -14.61 -23.73
CA GLU A 161 4.17 -15.23 -24.74
C GLU A 161 3.96 -16.73 -24.67
N ASP A 162 3.67 -17.35 -25.81
CA ASP A 162 3.62 -18.80 -25.89
C ASP A 162 5.04 -19.33 -26.10
N THR A 163 5.56 -19.96 -25.06
CA THR A 163 6.90 -20.56 -25.05
C THR A 163 6.83 -21.96 -24.48
N ASP A 164 7.62 -22.85 -25.09
CA ASP A 164 7.76 -24.24 -24.68
C ASP A 164 8.45 -24.40 -23.31
N LYS A 165 9.11 -23.34 -22.83
CA LYS A 165 9.76 -23.36 -21.51
C LYS A 165 8.70 -23.40 -20.40
N PRO A 166 8.81 -24.32 -19.41
CA PRO A 166 7.85 -24.42 -18.34
C PRO A 166 7.99 -23.25 -17.36
N TRP A 167 6.86 -22.66 -16.97
CA TRP A 167 6.76 -21.72 -15.87
C TRP A 167 6.54 -22.48 -14.56
N SER A 168 7.15 -22.04 -13.46
CA SER A 168 7.01 -22.69 -12.16
C SER A 168 6.85 -21.70 -11.01
N TRP A 169 6.01 -22.07 -10.06
CA TRP A 169 5.82 -21.33 -8.81
C TRP A 169 7.10 -21.13 -8.01
N GLU A 170 7.95 -22.16 -7.93
CA GLU A 170 9.15 -22.10 -7.11
C GLU A 170 10.18 -21.12 -7.70
N LYS A 171 10.32 -21.07 -9.03
CA LYS A 171 11.14 -20.04 -9.68
C LYS A 171 10.56 -18.64 -9.47
N GLU A 172 9.23 -18.48 -9.49
CA GLU A 172 8.59 -17.18 -9.23
C GLU A 172 8.87 -16.71 -7.78
N MET A 173 8.67 -17.60 -6.80
CA MET A 173 8.94 -17.30 -5.39
C MET A 173 10.43 -17.05 -5.12
N THR A 174 11.32 -17.75 -5.83
CA THR A 174 12.77 -17.52 -5.73
C THR A 174 13.15 -16.19 -6.37
N THR A 175 12.55 -15.86 -7.51
CA THR A 175 12.74 -14.57 -8.20
C THR A 175 12.30 -13.40 -7.32
N GLN A 176 11.11 -13.48 -6.70
CA GLN A 176 10.62 -12.48 -5.76
C GLN A 176 11.55 -12.30 -4.55
N PHE A 177 12.11 -13.40 -4.02
CA PHE A 177 13.06 -13.35 -2.92
C PHE A 177 14.41 -12.75 -3.34
N ALA A 178 14.95 -13.16 -4.49
CA ALA A 178 16.19 -12.64 -5.04
C ALA A 178 16.10 -11.14 -5.37
N ASN A 179 14.91 -10.65 -5.71
CA ASN A 179 14.68 -9.23 -6.00
C ASN A 179 14.70 -8.33 -4.75
N LEU A 180 14.83 -8.91 -3.55
CA LEU A 180 15.11 -8.17 -2.31
C LEU A 180 16.61 -7.95 -2.16
N SER A 181 16.99 -6.83 -1.52
CA SER A 181 18.41 -6.62 -1.16
C SER A 181 18.87 -7.66 -0.12
N PRO A 182 20.18 -7.96 -0.04
CA PRO A 182 20.71 -8.89 0.96
C PRO A 182 20.29 -8.53 2.39
N ALA A 183 20.30 -7.24 2.74
CA ALA A 183 19.85 -6.76 4.04
C ALA A 183 18.36 -7.04 4.27
N MET A 184 17.50 -6.86 3.26
CA MET A 184 16.08 -7.20 3.38
C MET A 184 15.84 -8.71 3.51
N ARG A 185 16.62 -9.53 2.79
CA ARG A 185 16.54 -11.00 2.91
C ARG A 185 16.92 -11.47 4.31
N ASP A 186 17.90 -10.82 4.94
CA ASP A 186 18.32 -11.15 6.30
C ASP A 186 17.23 -10.91 7.35
N THR A 187 16.33 -9.96 7.13
CA THR A 187 15.22 -9.67 8.07
C THR A 187 14.32 -10.88 8.35
N PHE A 188 14.24 -11.84 7.42
CA PHE A 188 13.45 -13.07 7.61
C PHE A 188 14.09 -14.08 8.58
N ARG A 189 15.39 -13.93 8.89
CA ARG A 189 16.08 -14.75 9.91
C ARG A 189 15.96 -14.17 11.31
N GLN A 190 15.61 -12.88 11.41
CA GLN A 190 15.55 -12.16 12.67
C GLN A 190 14.41 -12.69 13.57
N ALA A 191 14.48 -12.27 14.84
CA ALA A 191 13.49 -12.56 15.86
C ALA A 191 12.07 -12.19 15.42
N LEU A 192 11.06 -12.76 16.09
CA LEU A 192 9.67 -12.63 15.70
C LEU A 192 9.25 -11.15 15.59
N PRO A 193 8.56 -10.78 14.49
CA PRO A 193 8.09 -9.42 14.31
C PRO A 193 7.10 -9.05 15.42
N GLY A 194 7.36 -7.93 16.11
CA GLY A 194 6.51 -7.44 17.20
C GLY A 194 6.89 -7.93 18.59
N LEU A 195 7.95 -8.74 18.74
CA LEU A 195 8.51 -8.97 20.08
C LEU A 195 9.09 -7.68 20.66
N PRO A 196 8.91 -7.43 21.97
CA PRO A 196 9.62 -6.37 22.65
C PRO A 196 11.12 -6.53 22.44
N LYS A 197 11.79 -5.48 21.98
CA LYS A 197 13.24 -5.40 21.95
C LYS A 197 13.71 -5.01 23.37
N SER A 198 13.63 -5.93 24.32
CA SER A 198 14.15 -5.75 25.67
C SER A 198 15.47 -6.49 25.83
N GLY A 199 16.54 -5.78 26.22
CA GLY A 199 17.88 -6.33 26.41
C GLY A 199 18.92 -5.77 25.42
N PRO A 200 20.20 -6.12 25.59
CA PRO A 200 21.23 -5.80 24.59
C PRO A 200 20.80 -6.35 23.24
N ALA A 201 21.07 -5.62 22.15
CA ALA A 201 20.80 -6.09 20.81
C ALA A 201 21.39 -7.51 20.66
N PRO A 202 20.60 -8.50 20.22
CA PRO A 202 21.12 -9.85 20.06
C PRO A 202 22.37 -9.76 19.18
N GLU A 203 23.43 -10.46 19.58
CA GLU A 203 24.67 -10.53 18.83
C GLU A 203 24.32 -11.02 17.42
N LEU A 204 24.31 -10.08 16.48
CA LEU A 204 23.83 -10.33 15.15
C LEU A 204 24.82 -11.29 14.50
N GLN A 205 24.42 -12.53 14.25
CA GLN A 205 25.20 -13.45 13.43
C GLN A 205 25.40 -12.79 12.05
N ASP A 206 26.59 -12.28 11.77
CA ASP A 206 27.04 -11.72 10.49
C ASP A 206 26.18 -10.59 9.85
N SER A 207 25.57 -9.72 10.66
CA SER A 207 24.64 -8.65 10.17
C SER A 207 25.20 -7.62 9.20
N GLY A 208 26.52 -7.51 9.03
CA GLY A 208 27.09 -6.49 8.15
C GLY A 208 26.89 -6.77 6.66
N LYS A 209 26.74 -8.03 6.26
CA LYS A 209 26.79 -8.44 4.83
C LYS A 209 25.43 -8.80 4.24
N GLY A 210 24.39 -8.94 5.07
CA GLY A 210 23.07 -9.41 4.64
C GLY A 210 23.08 -10.87 4.15
N LEU A 211 21.92 -11.38 3.76
CA LEU A 211 21.76 -12.75 3.30
C LEU A 211 21.94 -12.85 1.79
N VAL A 212 23.01 -13.52 1.34
CA VAL A 212 23.30 -13.77 -0.08
C VAL A 212 22.66 -15.08 -0.56
N ASP A 213 22.63 -16.10 0.29
CA ASP A 213 22.07 -17.41 -0.04
C ASP A 213 20.54 -17.31 -0.27
N LEU A 214 20.11 -17.64 -1.50
CA LEU A 214 18.71 -17.65 -1.90
C LEU A 214 17.94 -18.88 -1.40
N THR A 215 18.66 -19.89 -0.89
CA THR A 215 18.11 -21.17 -0.43
C THR A 215 18.10 -21.33 1.09
N ASP A 216 18.49 -20.29 1.85
CA ASP A 216 18.56 -20.31 3.31
C ASP A 216 17.23 -20.81 3.91
N PRO A 217 17.24 -21.95 4.64
CA PRO A 217 16.02 -22.61 5.06
C PRO A 217 15.23 -21.80 6.10
N VAL A 218 15.90 -20.98 6.91
CA VAL A 218 15.25 -20.16 7.94
C VAL A 218 14.53 -18.99 7.28
N ALA A 219 15.20 -18.27 6.39
CA ALA A 219 14.62 -17.16 5.65
C ALA A 219 13.48 -17.63 4.75
N ARG A 220 13.66 -18.73 4.02
CA ARG A 220 12.64 -19.30 3.12
C ARG A 220 11.41 -19.81 3.87
N LYS A 221 11.58 -20.36 5.08
CA LYS A 221 10.46 -20.75 5.93
C LYS A 221 9.56 -19.56 6.27
N ASN A 222 10.15 -18.38 6.47
CA ASN A 222 9.44 -17.16 6.89
C ASN A 222 9.04 -16.25 5.73
N PHE A 223 9.71 -16.30 4.58
CA PHE A 223 9.42 -15.45 3.43
C PHE A 223 8.06 -15.78 2.81
N ARG A 224 7.20 -14.78 2.64
CA ARG A 224 5.93 -14.88 1.91
C ARG A 224 5.77 -13.74 0.93
N VAL A 225 5.03 -14.01 -0.14
CA VAL A 225 4.51 -12.99 -1.06
C VAL A 225 3.01 -12.90 -0.82
N VAL A 226 2.50 -11.68 -0.64
CA VAL A 226 1.07 -11.42 -0.66
C VAL A 226 0.71 -10.93 -2.05
N VAL A 227 -0.18 -11.66 -2.70
CA VAL A 227 -0.71 -11.36 -4.03
C VAL A 227 -2.11 -10.78 -3.85
N ILE A 228 -2.32 -9.55 -4.33
CA ILE A 228 -3.55 -8.80 -4.14
C ILE A 228 -4.26 -8.73 -5.49
N LYS A 229 -5.45 -9.31 -5.56
CA LYS A 229 -6.38 -9.22 -6.68
C LYS A 229 -7.23 -7.95 -6.54
N PRO A 230 -7.08 -6.96 -7.44
CA PRO A 230 -7.97 -5.81 -7.48
C PRO A 230 -9.39 -6.22 -7.90
N GLU A 231 -10.40 -5.76 -7.18
CA GLU A 231 -11.82 -5.92 -7.52
C GLU A 231 -12.48 -4.56 -7.74
N GLU A 232 -12.01 -3.53 -7.04
CA GLU A 232 -12.39 -2.13 -7.26
C GLU A 232 -11.13 -1.26 -7.18
N VAL A 233 -10.92 -0.43 -8.19
CA VAL A 233 -9.83 0.56 -8.24
C VAL A 233 -10.45 1.93 -8.38
N GLU A 234 -10.09 2.82 -7.47
CA GLU A 234 -10.50 4.21 -7.46
C GLU A 234 -9.26 5.10 -7.59
N TYR A 235 -9.34 6.05 -8.51
CA TYR A 235 -8.35 7.09 -8.74
C TYR A 235 -8.98 8.44 -8.44
N ILE A 236 -8.22 9.30 -7.77
CA ILE A 236 -8.60 10.67 -7.49
C ILE A 236 -7.41 11.56 -7.84
N HIS A 237 -7.64 12.57 -8.67
CA HIS A 237 -6.72 13.67 -8.92
C HIS A 237 -7.07 14.85 -8.01
N ASP A 238 -6.11 15.34 -7.22
CA ASP A 238 -6.31 16.44 -6.27
C ASP A 238 -5.07 17.36 -6.18
N GLU A 239 -5.10 18.46 -6.93
CA GLU A 239 -4.09 19.53 -6.89
C GLU A 239 -4.31 20.52 -5.72
N GLY A 240 -5.33 20.30 -4.88
CA GLY A 240 -5.65 21.15 -3.74
C GLY A 240 -6.58 22.34 -4.07
N PRO A 241 -6.64 23.36 -3.19
CA PRO A 241 -7.54 24.50 -3.36
C PRO A 241 -7.27 25.26 -4.66
N GLY A 242 -8.28 25.40 -5.52
CA GLY A 242 -8.15 25.99 -6.85
C GLY A 242 -7.98 24.97 -7.98
N ASN A 243 -8.03 23.67 -7.67
CA ASN A 243 -8.04 22.60 -8.67
C ASN A 243 -9.23 22.76 -9.62
N ILE A 244 -8.93 22.91 -10.90
CA ILE A 244 -9.91 22.98 -12.00
C ILE A 244 -10.24 21.61 -12.58
N ARG A 245 -9.50 20.56 -12.19
CA ARG A 245 -9.65 19.17 -12.63
C ARG A 245 -9.87 18.24 -11.42
N ASN A 246 -11.11 18.21 -10.92
CA ASN A 246 -11.51 17.21 -9.93
C ASN A 246 -11.92 15.92 -10.66
N GLU A 247 -10.93 15.13 -11.06
CA GLU A 247 -11.15 13.85 -11.74
C GLU A 247 -11.21 12.72 -10.71
N ARG A 248 -12.28 11.93 -10.77
CA ARG A 248 -12.43 10.71 -9.99
C ARG A 248 -12.91 9.60 -10.90
N PHE A 249 -12.06 8.60 -11.08
CA PHE A 249 -12.37 7.42 -11.86
C PHE A 249 -12.52 6.21 -10.96
N ARG A 250 -13.45 5.33 -11.31
CA ARG A 250 -13.69 4.09 -10.58
C ARG A 250 -13.91 2.94 -11.55
N TRP A 251 -13.05 1.94 -11.43
CA TRP A 251 -13.14 0.68 -12.16
C TRP A 251 -13.57 -0.43 -11.20
N LYS A 252 -14.56 -1.23 -11.60
CA LYS A 252 -15.03 -2.39 -10.81
C LYS A 252 -15.02 -3.64 -11.65
N LEU A 253 -14.42 -4.71 -11.14
CA LEU A 253 -14.33 -6.01 -11.80
C LEU A 253 -15.72 -6.60 -11.92
N ASP A 254 -16.28 -6.58 -13.13
CA ASP A 254 -17.55 -7.24 -13.40
C ASP A 254 -17.34 -8.75 -13.49
N SER A 255 -18.22 -9.50 -12.83
CA SER A 255 -18.41 -10.94 -12.96
C SER A 255 -18.64 -11.41 -14.40
N GLN A 256 -19.07 -10.51 -15.30
CA GLN A 256 -19.06 -10.71 -16.76
C GLN A 256 -17.92 -9.93 -17.43
N LEU A 257 -16.67 -10.29 -17.12
CA LEU A 257 -15.50 -10.08 -17.97
C LEU A 257 -15.24 -8.67 -18.55
N TYR A 258 -15.73 -7.56 -17.98
CA TYR A 258 -15.28 -6.21 -18.37
C TYR A 258 -15.32 -5.22 -17.18
N LEU A 259 -14.26 -4.43 -16.99
CA LEU A 259 -14.26 -3.29 -16.06
C LEU A 259 -15.09 -2.16 -16.70
N VAL A 260 -16.30 -1.91 -16.21
CA VAL A 260 -17.13 -0.78 -16.66
C VAL A 260 -16.65 0.50 -15.95
N ASN A 261 -16.41 1.58 -16.71
CA ASN A 261 -16.18 2.90 -16.14
C ASN A 261 -17.49 3.43 -15.55
N VAL A 262 -17.53 3.67 -14.24
CA VAL A 262 -18.68 4.32 -13.60
C VAL A 262 -18.33 5.79 -13.43
N ASP A 263 -18.55 6.59 -14.48
CA ASP A 263 -18.46 8.05 -14.38
C ASP A 263 -19.59 8.55 -13.48
N MET A 264 -19.22 9.14 -12.34
CA MET A 264 -20.08 10.03 -11.58
C MET A 264 -19.57 11.45 -11.75
N SER A 265 -19.99 12.12 -12.82
CA SER A 265 -19.91 13.58 -12.91
C SER A 265 -20.88 14.17 -11.90
N CYS A 266 -20.37 14.62 -10.75
CA CYS A 266 -21.14 15.47 -9.84
C CYS A 266 -21.19 16.90 -10.42
N SER A 267 -22.12 17.14 -11.35
CA SER A 267 -22.57 18.48 -11.68
C SER A 267 -23.44 18.97 -10.51
N LEU A 268 -22.89 19.80 -9.62
CA LEU A 268 -23.69 20.55 -8.67
C LEU A 268 -24.42 21.68 -9.42
N GLU A 269 -25.55 21.36 -10.04
CA GLU A 269 -26.53 22.37 -10.40
C GLU A 269 -27.27 22.79 -9.12
N SER A 270 -26.95 23.99 -8.62
CA SER A 270 -27.63 24.59 -7.48
C SER A 270 -29.07 24.97 -7.85
N PRO A 271 -30.10 24.55 -7.09
CA PRO A 271 -31.48 24.98 -7.32
C PRO A 271 -31.79 26.19 -6.44
N PHE A 272 -31.33 27.38 -6.82
CA PHE A 272 -31.83 28.62 -6.22
C PHE A 272 -32.00 29.70 -7.30
N PRO A 273 -33.15 30.41 -7.34
CA PRO A 273 -33.42 31.46 -8.33
C PRO A 273 -32.55 32.70 -8.07
N PRO A 274 -32.29 33.54 -9.09
CA PRO A 274 -31.36 34.64 -8.99
C PRO A 274 -31.90 35.75 -8.09
N LEU A 275 -31.13 36.12 -7.07
CA LEU A 275 -31.38 37.31 -6.27
C LEU A 275 -30.99 38.56 -7.06
N VAL A 276 -31.94 39.49 -7.09
CA VAL A 276 -31.93 40.80 -7.75
C VAL A 276 -30.70 41.63 -7.35
N HIS A 277 -30.01 42.16 -8.35
CA HIS A 277 -28.96 43.17 -8.19
C HIS A 277 -29.53 44.44 -7.55
N VAL A 278 -29.04 44.79 -6.35
CA VAL A 278 -29.14 46.15 -5.80
C VAL A 278 -27.77 46.81 -5.95
N LYS A 279 -27.69 47.81 -6.83
CA LYS A 279 -26.58 48.74 -6.93
C LYS A 279 -26.57 49.64 -5.68
N ALA A 280 -25.44 49.72 -5.00
CA ALA A 280 -25.11 50.85 -4.14
C ALA A 280 -23.70 51.34 -4.51
N THR A 281 -23.67 52.50 -5.16
CA THR A 281 -22.49 53.31 -5.40
C THR A 281 -22.17 54.09 -4.13
N THR A 282 -20.89 54.32 -3.79
CA THR A 282 -20.28 55.66 -3.65
C THR A 282 -19.03 55.69 -2.75
N GLN A 283 -17.98 56.28 -3.35
CA GLN A 283 -16.83 57.07 -2.84
C GLN A 283 -15.63 56.45 -2.10
N GLN A 284 -14.49 56.71 -2.76
CA GLN A 284 -13.14 56.77 -2.22
C GLN A 284 -12.99 57.92 -1.20
N HIS A 285 -12.24 57.66 -0.14
CA HIS A 285 -11.35 58.65 0.47
C HIS A 285 -10.09 57.95 1.03
N SER A 286 -9.00 58.70 1.00
CA SER A 286 -7.59 58.34 1.12
C SER A 286 -7.06 58.12 2.55
N SER A 287 -6.03 57.25 2.62
CA SER A 287 -4.86 57.23 3.53
C SER A 287 -5.02 57.19 5.06
N LEU A 288 -4.48 56.15 5.71
CA LEU A 288 -3.32 56.20 6.63
C LEU A 288 -3.04 54.83 7.30
N ASN A 289 -1.75 54.59 7.57
CA ASN A 289 -1.13 53.42 8.19
C ASN A 289 -1.74 52.98 9.54
N ALA A 290 -1.91 51.67 9.74
CA ALA A 290 -1.62 50.96 10.99
C ALA A 290 -1.83 49.42 10.84
N GLN A 291 -0.79 48.63 11.18
CA GLN A 291 -0.89 47.21 11.60
C GLN A 291 -1.19 47.14 13.12
N PRO A 292 -1.47 45.96 13.73
CA PRO A 292 -2.21 44.74 13.33
C PRO A 292 -3.26 44.39 14.45
N PRO A 293 -3.95 43.21 14.54
CA PRO A 293 -3.33 41.92 14.90
C PRO A 293 -3.97 40.66 14.27
N SER A 294 -3.25 39.56 14.47
CA SER A 294 -3.58 38.16 14.26
C SER A 294 -4.94 37.71 14.79
N HIS A 295 -5.76 37.06 13.96
CA HIS A 295 -6.90 36.28 14.41
C HIS A 295 -6.74 34.79 14.06
N ARG A 296 -6.53 33.99 15.12
CA ARG A 296 -6.72 32.55 15.15
C ARG A 296 -8.22 32.27 15.12
N TYR A 297 -8.72 31.55 14.12
CA TYR A 297 -10.06 30.96 14.18
C TYR A 297 -9.94 29.55 14.77
N LEU A 298 -10.42 29.40 16.01
CA LEU A 298 -10.70 28.11 16.61
C LEU A 298 -12.17 27.80 16.28
N LEU A 299 -12.44 26.87 15.37
CA LEU A 299 -13.80 26.38 15.12
C LEU A 299 -14.20 25.48 16.29
N LEU A 300 -15.18 25.91 17.08
CA LEU A 300 -15.82 25.12 18.11
C LEU A 300 -17.01 24.38 17.47
N LEU A 301 -16.83 23.10 17.16
CA LEU A 301 -17.91 22.20 16.74
C LEU A 301 -18.66 21.73 18.01
N LEU A 302 -19.73 22.45 18.37
CA LEU A 302 -20.72 21.96 19.33
C LEU A 302 -21.80 21.19 18.56
N THR A 303 -21.73 19.87 18.65
CA THR A 303 -22.81 18.97 18.24
C THR A 303 -23.97 19.12 19.23
N LEU A 304 -25.09 19.66 18.76
CA LEU A 304 -26.36 19.66 19.49
C LEU A 304 -26.97 18.25 19.43
N LEU A 305 -26.86 17.50 20.53
CA LEU A 305 -27.76 16.38 20.82
C LEU A 305 -28.90 16.89 21.73
N PRO A 306 -30.16 16.48 21.52
CA PRO A 306 -31.25 16.94 22.37
C PRO A 306 -31.21 16.16 23.70
N LEU A 307 -30.88 16.86 24.79
CA LEU A 307 -30.99 16.31 26.14
C LEU A 307 -32.24 16.89 26.83
N SER A 308 -33.00 15.99 27.45
CA SER A 308 -34.25 16.22 28.17
C SER A 308 -34.08 17.16 29.37
N PRO A 309 -35.07 18.05 29.66
CA PRO A 309 -34.96 19.04 30.72
C PRO A 309 -35.33 18.43 32.07
N SER A 310 -34.37 17.76 32.71
CA SER A 310 -34.42 17.49 34.15
C SER A 310 -33.01 17.18 34.64
N LEU A 311 -32.53 17.96 35.62
CA LEU A 311 -31.22 17.94 36.30
C LEU A 311 -30.30 19.12 35.93
N LEU A 312 -30.76 20.34 36.26
CA LEU A 312 -29.89 21.47 36.56
C LEU A 312 -30.05 21.79 38.06
N SER A 313 -29.19 21.21 38.89
CA SER A 313 -28.74 21.85 40.13
C SER A 313 -27.52 21.11 40.69
N SER A 314 -26.57 21.89 41.18
CA SER A 314 -25.27 21.50 41.77
C SER A 314 -24.18 21.11 40.76
N LEU A 315 -23.28 22.05 40.51
CA LEU A 315 -21.86 21.94 40.91
C LEU A 315 -21.13 23.20 40.44
N SER A 316 -20.99 24.13 41.38
CA SER A 316 -19.99 25.19 41.36
C SER A 316 -18.59 24.61 41.58
N SER A 317 -17.60 25.24 40.94
CA SER A 317 -16.15 25.08 41.08
C SER A 317 -15.49 23.79 40.54
N LEU A 318 -15.00 23.88 39.30
CA LEU A 318 -13.85 23.11 38.84
C LEU A 318 -12.91 24.10 38.12
N SER A 319 -11.85 24.49 38.82
CA SER A 319 -10.74 25.25 38.25
C SER A 319 -9.86 24.32 37.41
N VAL A 320 -9.81 24.54 36.10
CA VAL A 320 -8.84 23.87 35.21
C VAL A 320 -7.62 24.79 35.06
N GLN A 321 -6.48 24.40 35.62
CA GLN A 321 -5.19 24.99 35.28
C GLN A 321 -4.76 24.47 33.90
N ILE A 322 -4.66 25.38 32.92
CA ILE A 322 -4.08 25.09 31.61
C ILE A 322 -2.62 25.56 31.65
N THR A 323 -1.69 24.62 31.72
CA THR A 323 -0.26 24.91 31.50
C THR A 323 -0.01 25.02 30.00
N ALA A 324 0.22 26.23 29.50
CA ALA A 324 0.58 26.46 28.10
C ALA A 324 2.06 26.10 27.87
N TYR A 325 2.32 25.14 26.97
CA TYR A 325 3.66 24.83 26.48
C TYR A 325 3.93 25.64 25.20
N SER A 326 4.96 26.46 25.19
CA SER A 326 5.39 27.26 24.03
C SER A 326 6.32 26.43 23.13
N PRO A 327 6.08 26.30 21.82
CA PRO A 327 7.02 25.65 20.92
C PRO A 327 7.99 26.71 20.37
N GLY A 328 9.28 26.52 20.60
CA GLY A 328 10.29 27.36 19.96
C GLY A 328 11.71 27.05 20.38
N VAL A 329 12.26 25.91 19.97
CA VAL A 329 13.69 25.75 19.62
C VAL A 329 13.82 24.61 18.60
N ASN A 330 14.59 24.85 17.54
CA ASN A 330 15.04 23.88 16.54
C ASN A 330 15.45 22.54 17.15
N ALA A 331 14.86 21.45 16.68
CA ALA A 331 15.44 20.12 16.80
C ALA A 331 15.53 19.52 15.39
N ALA A 332 16.77 19.43 14.92
CA ALA A 332 17.14 18.60 13.78
C ALA A 332 16.64 17.17 14.04
N PHE A 333 15.84 16.64 13.12
CA PHE A 333 15.59 15.21 13.07
C PHE A 333 16.71 14.57 12.25
N ASP A 334 17.76 14.17 12.96
CA ASP A 334 18.64 13.10 12.52
C ASP A 334 17.82 11.81 12.45
N CYS A 335 17.46 11.40 11.23
CA CYS A 335 17.05 10.03 10.95
C CYS A 335 18.31 9.17 10.85
N LEU A 336 18.72 8.58 11.98
CA LEU A 336 19.68 7.49 12.03
C LEU A 336 18.96 6.13 11.96
N VAL A 337 19.30 5.40 10.88
CA VAL A 337 19.39 3.94 10.66
C VAL A 337 18.12 3.09 10.75
#